data_AF-A0A3M7QL35-F1
#
_entry.id   AF-A0A3M7QL35-F1
#
_cell.length_a   1.000
_cell.length_b   1.000
_cell.length_c   1.000
_cell.angle_alpha   90.00
_cell.angle_beta   90.00
_cell.angle_gamma   90.00
#
_symmetry.space_group_name_H-M   'P 1'
#
loop_
_entity.id
_entity.type
_entity.pdbx_description
1 polymer ?
#
loop_
_entity_poly.entity_id
_entity_poly.type
_entity_poly.pdbx_seq_one_letter_code
_entity_poly.pdbx_strand_id
1 'polypeptide(L)'
;MRNYCNYNFFDNVLETQIHGFVNHKKTSSLCYSLKQLDSPEKTNSYDDLKKDISRILEKNNRESVSILEFDPRAVQQKSRNFKILSIFLKANPKHKVAELCLSWNRCDIARLALFNDEIPDNMDMYQDLMLNALLNNQVEFVNLLLENGFSLKNFLTYDRFIKLYARKLSQDSLITKLFRKLLNKDTNIHFDSIDFKSIGQCIQKLVDNLFKHEFTSDDFEKFLSQLSGEDLTIEKLNNPEYHLFIFNILLGRQRLSEIFWIQGEA
;
A
#
# COMPACT_ATOMS: atom_id res chain seq x y z
N MET A 1 16.51 -0.90 -26.45
CA MET A 1 16.54 0.39 -25.73
C MET A 1 16.49 0.07 -24.24
N ARG A 2 17.61 0.26 -23.53
CA ARG A 2 17.75 -0.04 -22.09
C ARG A 2 17.20 1.14 -21.30
N ASN A 3 16.12 0.92 -20.56
CA ASN A 3 15.60 1.87 -19.58
C ASN A 3 16.58 1.95 -18.42
N TYR A 4 17.30 3.07 -18.33
CA TYR A 4 17.99 3.48 -17.12
C TYR A 4 16.92 3.75 -16.05
N CYS A 5 16.72 2.78 -15.16
CA CYS A 5 16.00 3.02 -13.92
C CYS A 5 16.70 4.16 -13.19
N ASN A 6 15.91 5.17 -12.83
CA ASN A 6 16.32 6.42 -12.19
C ASN A 6 16.86 6.14 -10.77
N TYR A 7 18.12 5.70 -10.66
CA TYR A 7 18.79 5.44 -9.37
C TYR A 7 18.92 6.71 -8.51
N ASN A 8 18.96 7.90 -9.12
CA ASN A 8 19.13 9.18 -8.41
C ASN A 8 17.88 9.66 -7.65
N PHE A 9 16.69 9.15 -7.97
CA PHE A 9 15.48 9.51 -7.23
C PHE A 9 15.41 8.77 -5.89
N PHE A 10 15.91 7.54 -5.84
CA PHE A 10 15.93 6.71 -4.63
C PHE A 10 16.88 7.27 -3.57
N ASP A 11 18.08 7.71 -3.94
CA ASP A 11 19.03 8.28 -2.97
C ASP A 11 18.49 9.58 -2.35
N ASN A 12 17.87 10.46 -3.13
CA ASN A 12 17.30 11.72 -2.63
C ASN A 12 16.05 11.51 -1.76
N VAL A 13 15.19 10.54 -2.09
CA VAL A 13 13.97 10.24 -1.29
C VAL A 13 14.32 9.49 -0.02
N LEU A 14 15.29 8.56 -0.06
CA LEU A 14 15.85 7.96 1.15
C LEU A 14 16.50 9.04 2.02
N GLU A 15 17.34 9.92 1.49
CA GLU A 15 17.95 11.01 2.29
C GLU A 15 16.91 11.94 2.91
N THR A 16 15.91 12.40 2.15
CA THR A 16 14.90 13.33 2.67
C THR A 16 13.90 12.69 3.63
N GLN A 17 13.45 11.46 3.38
CA GLN A 17 12.54 10.76 4.30
C GLN A 17 13.27 10.22 5.53
N ILE A 18 14.53 9.78 5.40
CA ILE A 18 15.40 9.45 6.55
C ILE A 18 15.69 10.72 7.35
N HIS A 19 16.02 11.87 6.74
CA HIS A 19 16.21 13.13 7.47
C HIS A 19 14.94 13.62 8.18
N GLY A 20 13.77 13.49 7.55
CA GLY A 20 12.49 13.80 8.17
C GLY A 20 12.18 12.89 9.37
N PHE A 21 12.50 11.59 9.26
CA PHE A 21 12.31 10.62 10.33
C PHE A 21 13.31 10.74 11.48
N VAL A 22 14.57 11.06 11.16
CA VAL A 22 15.65 11.32 12.12
C VAL A 22 15.44 12.62 12.90
N ASN A 23 14.39 13.40 12.62
CA ASN A 23 14.00 14.54 13.45
C ASN A 23 12.82 14.24 14.41
N HIS A 24 12.24 13.04 14.39
CA HIS A 24 11.10 12.70 15.24
C HIS A 24 11.56 12.16 16.62
N LYS A 25 11.73 13.07 17.59
CA LYS A 25 11.88 12.95 19.07
C LYS A 25 12.82 11.88 19.68
N LYS A 26 12.88 10.63 19.19
CA LYS A 26 13.79 9.57 19.67
C LYS A 26 15.22 9.75 19.17
N THR A 27 15.36 10.16 17.92
CA THR A 27 16.65 10.49 17.30
C THR A 27 17.24 11.78 17.84
N SER A 28 16.44 12.75 18.27
CA SER A 28 16.94 13.94 18.98
C SER A 28 17.65 13.55 20.28
N SER A 29 17.15 12.52 20.99
CA SER A 29 17.77 12.00 22.22
C SER A 29 19.04 11.17 21.93
N LEU A 30 19.03 10.35 20.87
CA LEU A 30 20.21 9.60 20.41
C LEU A 30 21.31 10.54 19.86
N CYS A 31 20.97 11.54 19.06
CA CYS A 31 21.91 12.55 18.55
C CYS A 31 22.46 13.43 19.66
N TYR A 32 21.67 13.77 20.69
CA TYR A 32 22.18 14.44 21.89
C TYR A 32 23.18 13.56 22.66
N SER A 33 22.87 12.27 22.79
CA SER A 33 23.72 11.31 23.51
C SER A 33 25.01 11.00 22.74
N LEU A 34 24.97 10.99 21.40
CA LEU A 34 26.13 10.84 20.53
C LEU A 34 26.99 12.11 20.49
N LYS A 35 26.40 13.31 20.53
CA LYS A 35 27.15 14.57 20.66
C LYS A 35 27.89 14.70 22.00
N GLN A 36 27.43 14.03 23.05
CA GLN A 36 28.17 13.96 24.32
C GLN A 36 29.40 13.04 24.22
N LEU A 37 29.40 12.06 23.31
CA LEU A 37 30.51 11.13 23.06
C LEU A 37 31.61 11.73 22.18
N ASP A 38 31.32 12.74 21.36
CA ASP A 38 32.28 13.44 20.49
C ASP A 38 33.11 14.55 21.20
N SER A 39 33.12 14.58 22.53
CA SER A 39 34.00 15.49 23.28
C SER A 39 35.46 15.03 23.12
N PRO A 40 36.40 15.84 22.59
CA PRO A 40 37.74 15.40 22.21
C PRO A 40 38.71 15.17 23.38
N GLU A 41 38.20 14.98 24.59
CA GLU A 41 39.00 14.77 25.78
C GLU A 41 38.43 13.62 26.61
N LYS A 42 38.88 12.40 26.29
CA LYS A 42 39.37 11.42 27.28
C LYS A 42 39.87 10.16 26.58
N THR A 43 41.03 9.70 27.03
CA THR A 43 41.57 8.37 26.80
C THR A 43 40.52 7.34 27.18
N ASN A 44 39.76 6.83 26.21
CA ASN A 44 38.70 5.86 26.47
C ASN A 44 39.33 4.54 26.90
N SER A 45 39.38 4.34 28.22
CA SER A 45 39.63 3.04 28.82
C SER A 45 38.62 2.05 28.22
N TYR A 46 39.07 0.83 27.92
CA TYR A 46 38.21 -0.24 27.42
C TYR A 46 36.98 -0.46 28.31
N ASP A 47 37.10 -0.17 29.61
CA ASP A 47 36.03 -0.25 30.59
C ASP A 47 34.99 0.88 30.46
N ASP A 48 35.39 2.08 30.02
CA ASP A 48 34.46 3.19 29.77
C ASP A 48 33.64 2.92 28.50
N LEU A 49 34.28 2.40 27.45
CA LEU A 49 33.58 1.96 26.22
C LEU A 49 32.61 0.79 26.50
N LYS A 50 33.03 -0.19 27.31
CA LYS A 50 32.14 -1.29 27.74
C LYS A 50 30.93 -0.76 28.50
N LYS A 51 31.14 0.24 29.37
CA LYS A 51 30.06 0.85 30.15
C LYS A 51 29.08 1.61 29.26
N ASP A 52 29.57 2.32 28.25
CA ASP A 52 28.73 3.02 27.28
C ASP A 52 27.93 2.07 26.39
N ILE A 53 28.57 1.00 25.88
CA ILE A 53 27.86 -0.05 25.12
C ILE A 53 26.78 -0.71 25.98
N SER A 54 27.09 -1.01 27.25
CA SER A 54 26.12 -1.61 28.18
C SER A 54 24.93 -0.68 28.44
N ARG A 55 25.15 0.63 28.64
CA ARG A 55 24.07 1.63 28.76
C ARG A 55 23.19 1.72 27.52
N ILE A 56 23.79 1.65 26.33
CA ILE A 56 23.04 1.67 25.07
C ILE A 56 22.17 0.42 24.94
N LEU A 57 22.66 -0.74 25.34
CA LEU A 57 21.92 -2.01 25.32
C LEU A 57 20.83 -2.10 26.40
N GLU A 58 21.00 -1.43 27.54
CA GLU A 58 20.00 -1.38 28.62
C GLU A 58 18.89 -0.37 28.33
N LYS A 59 19.22 0.78 27.74
CA LYS A 59 18.28 1.87 27.45
C LYS A 59 17.41 1.60 26.22
N ASN A 60 17.89 0.76 25.30
CA ASN A 60 17.20 0.39 24.08
C ASN A 60 16.71 -1.06 24.20
N ASN A 61 15.43 -1.33 23.92
CA ASN A 61 14.93 -2.70 23.86
C ASN A 61 15.80 -3.54 22.91
N ARG A 62 16.06 -4.82 23.23
CA ARG A 62 16.92 -5.72 22.42
C ARG A 62 16.55 -5.79 20.94
N GLU A 63 15.31 -5.45 20.59
CA GLU A 63 14.79 -5.39 19.21
C GLU A 63 15.26 -4.16 18.41
N SER A 64 15.80 -3.14 19.07
CA SER A 64 16.24 -1.88 18.46
C SER A 64 17.74 -1.79 18.21
N VAL A 65 18.51 -2.79 18.67
CA VAL A 65 19.96 -2.89 18.42
C VAL A 65 20.26 -4.23 17.76
N SER A 66 20.68 -4.19 16.49
CA SER A 66 21.07 -5.38 15.72
C SER A 66 22.49 -5.23 15.21
N ILE A 67 23.30 -6.27 15.34
CA ILE A 67 24.72 -6.27 14.94
C ILE A 67 24.81 -6.64 13.45
N LEU A 68 25.40 -5.75 12.65
CA LEU A 68 25.70 -5.99 11.24
C LEU A 68 27.15 -6.46 11.10
N GLU A 69 27.35 -7.73 10.80
CA GLU A 69 28.66 -8.23 10.41
C GLU A 69 28.97 -7.81 8.98
N PHE A 70 30.05 -7.03 8.81
CA PHE A 70 30.53 -6.54 7.53
C PHE A 70 31.63 -7.47 7.01
N ASP A 71 31.30 -8.28 5.98
CA ASP A 71 32.31 -9.03 5.24
C ASP A 71 32.80 -8.18 4.05
N PRO A 72 34.04 -7.67 4.07
CA PRO A 72 34.60 -6.85 3.00
C PRO A 72 34.78 -7.60 1.67
N ARG A 73 34.65 -8.94 1.64
CA ARG A 73 34.75 -9.76 0.43
C ARG A 73 33.40 -10.06 -0.23
N ALA A 74 32.29 -9.73 0.43
CA ALA A 74 30.95 -9.92 -0.11
C ALA A 74 30.61 -8.84 -1.16
N VAL A 75 30.72 -9.22 -2.44
CA VAL A 75 30.53 -8.36 -3.64
C VAL A 75 29.13 -7.69 -3.76
N GLN A 76 28.15 -8.02 -2.91
CA GLN A 76 26.77 -7.61 -3.16
C GLN A 76 26.38 -6.37 -2.35
N GLN A 77 26.49 -5.18 -2.97
CA GLN A 77 25.86 -3.96 -2.46
C GLN A 77 24.34 -4.14 -2.20
N LYS A 78 23.69 -5.03 -2.96
CA LYS A 78 22.29 -5.45 -2.77
C LYS A 78 22.05 -6.12 -1.41
N SER A 79 22.99 -6.91 -0.87
CA SER A 79 22.84 -7.56 0.44
C SER A 79 23.03 -6.56 1.60
N ARG A 80 23.84 -5.51 1.41
CA ARG A 80 24.06 -4.46 2.41
C ARG A 80 22.81 -3.61 2.63
N ASN A 81 22.25 -3.06 1.56
CA ASN A 81 21.04 -2.23 1.65
C ASN A 81 19.86 -3.06 2.16
N PHE A 82 19.78 -4.34 1.77
CA PHE A 82 18.76 -5.25 2.28
C PHE A 82 18.88 -5.49 3.79
N LYS A 83 20.09 -5.69 4.33
CA LYS A 83 20.30 -5.88 5.77
C LYS A 83 19.97 -4.62 6.58
N ILE A 84 20.43 -3.44 6.15
CA ILE A 84 20.09 -2.16 6.79
C ILE A 84 18.58 -1.98 6.82
N LEU A 85 17.94 -2.24 5.68
CA LEU A 85 16.49 -2.14 5.59
C LEU A 85 15.80 -3.16 6.49
N SER A 86 16.22 -4.43 6.50
CA SER A 86 15.63 -5.45 7.36
C SER A 86 15.68 -5.08 8.85
N ILE A 87 16.76 -4.41 9.30
CA ILE A 87 16.89 -3.91 10.68
C ILE A 87 15.93 -2.76 10.91
N PHE A 88 15.89 -1.79 9.99
CA PHE A 88 14.96 -0.67 10.08
C PHE A 88 13.50 -1.15 10.12
N LEU A 89 13.16 -2.16 9.32
CA LEU A 89 11.81 -2.71 9.28
C LEU A 89 11.44 -3.47 10.55
N LYS A 90 12.38 -4.22 11.14
CA LYS A 90 12.16 -4.88 12.43
C LYS A 90 11.94 -3.89 13.58
N ALA A 91 12.56 -2.70 13.50
CA ALA A 91 12.44 -1.68 14.53
C ALA A 91 11.14 -0.84 14.46
N ASN A 92 10.35 -0.97 13.39
CA ASN A 92 9.16 -0.16 13.13
C ASN A 92 7.86 -0.98 13.18
N PRO A 93 6.71 -0.37 13.52
CA PRO A 93 5.43 -1.07 13.50
C PRO A 93 5.05 -1.51 12.08
N LYS A 94 4.41 -2.68 11.96
CA LYS A 94 4.06 -3.30 10.66
C LYS A 94 3.29 -2.36 9.71
N HIS A 95 2.36 -1.53 10.21
CA HIS A 95 1.58 -0.59 9.35
C HIS A 95 2.47 0.41 8.61
N LYS A 96 3.51 0.91 9.29
CA LYS A 96 4.43 1.90 8.72
C LYS A 96 5.39 1.26 7.73
N VAL A 97 5.82 0.04 8.04
CA VAL A 97 6.59 -0.80 7.12
C VAL A 97 5.82 -1.03 5.83
N ALA A 98 4.53 -1.34 5.91
CA ALA A 98 3.64 -1.50 4.76
C ALA A 98 3.58 -0.24 3.88
N GLU A 99 3.35 0.94 4.48
CA GLU A 99 3.30 2.21 3.75
C GLU A 99 4.62 2.51 3.01
N LEU A 100 5.75 2.27 3.67
CA LEU A 100 7.07 2.44 3.06
C LEU A 100 7.31 1.44 1.92
N CYS A 101 6.95 0.17 2.10
CA CYS A 101 7.10 -0.82 1.06
C CYS A 101 6.24 -0.50 -0.18
N LEU A 102 5.01 -0.02 0.03
CA LEU A 102 4.12 0.43 -1.05
C LEU A 102 4.69 1.64 -1.78
N SER A 103 5.14 2.67 -1.05
CA SER A 103 5.70 3.90 -1.66
C SER A 103 6.99 3.64 -2.43
N TRP A 104 7.81 2.70 -1.98
CA TRP A 104 9.02 2.27 -2.68
C TRP A 104 8.76 1.21 -3.76
N ASN A 105 7.53 0.70 -3.85
CA ASN A 105 7.15 -0.41 -4.73
C ASN A 105 8.07 -1.64 -4.57
N ARG A 106 8.39 -2.02 -3.32
CA ARG A 106 9.28 -3.14 -2.98
C ARG A 106 8.53 -4.30 -2.34
N CYS A 107 7.85 -5.09 -3.18
CA CYS A 107 7.10 -6.28 -2.75
C CYS A 107 8.01 -7.37 -2.15
N ASP A 108 9.24 -7.49 -2.64
CA ASP A 108 10.24 -8.43 -2.13
C ASP A 108 10.55 -8.20 -0.64
N ILE A 109 10.64 -6.94 -0.24
CA ILE A 109 10.86 -6.54 1.15
C ILE A 109 9.59 -6.74 1.97
N ALA A 110 8.43 -6.39 1.42
CA ALA A 110 7.14 -6.59 2.08
C ALA A 110 6.91 -8.07 2.42
N ARG A 111 7.20 -8.99 1.48
CA ARG A 111 7.10 -10.44 1.67
C ARG A 111 7.92 -10.90 2.90
N LEU A 112 9.14 -10.40 3.04
CA LEU A 112 10.07 -10.78 4.12
C LEU A 112 9.86 -10.05 5.44
N ALA A 113 9.05 -9.00 5.48
CA ALA A 113 8.84 -8.19 6.69
C ALA A 113 7.42 -8.28 7.24
N LEU A 114 6.41 -8.46 6.38
CA LEU A 114 4.99 -8.40 6.74
C LEU A 114 4.31 -9.77 6.76
N PHE A 115 4.82 -10.75 6.00
CA PHE A 115 4.19 -12.05 5.76
C PHE A 115 5.06 -13.22 6.24
N ASN A 116 5.92 -12.99 7.25
CA ASN A 116 6.69 -14.07 7.88
C ASN A 116 5.85 -14.98 8.80
N ASP A 117 4.69 -14.47 9.22
CA ASP A 117 3.68 -15.18 10.01
C ASP A 117 2.39 -15.25 9.17
N GLU A 118 1.54 -16.25 9.39
CA GLU A 118 0.17 -16.26 8.83
C GLU A 118 -0.51 -14.93 9.18
N ILE A 119 -1.18 -14.31 8.20
CA ILE A 119 -1.84 -12.99 8.35
C ILE A 119 -2.72 -13.03 9.60
N PRO A 120 -2.36 -12.32 10.70
CA PRO A 120 -3.22 -12.24 11.86
C PRO A 120 -4.42 -11.33 11.53
N ASP A 121 -5.54 -11.55 12.21
CA ASP A 121 -6.84 -10.86 12.07
C ASP A 121 -6.84 -9.32 12.21
N ASN A 122 -5.69 -8.65 12.22
CA ASN A 122 -5.61 -7.19 12.09
C ASN A 122 -5.85 -6.79 10.62
N MET A 123 -7.08 -7.06 10.17
CA MET A 123 -7.55 -6.96 8.79
C MET A 123 -7.37 -5.56 8.21
N ASP A 124 -7.54 -4.51 9.02
CA ASP A 124 -7.59 -3.12 8.52
C ASP A 124 -6.30 -2.69 7.82
N MET A 125 -5.14 -3.04 8.39
CA MET A 125 -3.84 -2.73 7.77
C MET A 125 -3.69 -3.40 6.40
N TYR A 126 -4.07 -4.68 6.28
CA TYR A 126 -3.98 -5.41 5.03
C TYR A 126 -5.03 -4.95 4.01
N GLN A 127 -6.21 -4.53 4.47
CA GLN A 127 -7.23 -3.91 3.63
C GLN A 127 -6.76 -2.58 3.06
N ASP A 128 -6.15 -1.71 3.86
CA ASP A 128 -5.55 -0.45 3.39
C ASP A 128 -4.39 -0.72 2.42
N LEU A 129 -3.59 -1.76 2.68
CA LEU A 129 -2.52 -2.20 1.79
C LEU A 129 -3.10 -2.62 0.43
N MET A 130 -4.14 -3.46 0.42
CA MET A 130 -4.83 -3.91 -0.78
C MET A 130 -5.42 -2.72 -1.56
N LEU A 131 -6.09 -1.80 -0.86
CA LEU A 131 -6.70 -0.62 -1.47
C LEU A 131 -5.64 0.25 -2.18
N ASN A 132 -4.53 0.52 -1.51
CA ASN A 132 -3.44 1.32 -2.08
C ASN A 132 -2.73 0.61 -3.24
N ALA A 133 -2.52 -0.71 -3.13
CA ALA A 133 -1.94 -1.51 -4.20
C ALA A 133 -2.84 -1.49 -5.46
N LEU A 134 -4.16 -1.63 -5.29
CA LEU A 134 -5.14 -1.50 -6.35
C LEU A 134 -5.12 -0.10 -6.96
N LEU A 135 -5.12 0.97 -6.16
CA LEU A 135 -5.08 2.33 -6.69
C LEU A 135 -3.81 2.59 -7.49
N ASN A 136 -2.66 2.08 -7.06
CA ASN A 136 -1.37 2.33 -7.69
C ASN A 136 -0.96 1.32 -8.77
N ASN A 137 -1.85 0.38 -9.15
CA ASN A 137 -1.55 -0.67 -10.13
C ASN A 137 -0.33 -1.55 -9.73
N GLN A 138 -0.18 -1.82 -8.43
CA GLN A 138 0.93 -2.59 -7.89
C GLN A 138 0.59 -4.09 -7.86
N VAL A 139 0.66 -4.71 -9.04
CA VAL A 139 0.32 -6.13 -9.29
C VAL A 139 0.97 -7.07 -8.27
N GLU A 140 2.25 -6.86 -7.97
CA GLU A 140 3.00 -7.83 -7.17
C GLU A 140 2.59 -7.81 -5.70
N PHE A 141 2.09 -6.68 -5.20
CA PHE A 141 1.52 -6.57 -3.85
C PHE A 141 0.15 -7.23 -3.76
N VAL A 142 -0.67 -7.10 -4.81
CA VAL A 142 -1.98 -7.76 -4.89
C VAL A 142 -1.81 -9.29 -4.89
N ASN A 143 -0.89 -9.81 -5.70
CA ASN A 143 -0.55 -11.24 -5.70
C ASN A 143 -0.06 -11.70 -4.33
N LEU A 144 0.87 -10.96 -3.73
CA LEU A 144 1.38 -11.29 -2.39
C LEU A 144 0.25 -11.38 -1.36
N LEU A 145 -0.70 -10.45 -1.35
CA LEU A 145 -1.83 -10.48 -0.43
C LEU A 145 -2.73 -11.71 -0.66
N LEU A 146 -3.07 -12.00 -1.92
CA LEU A 146 -3.94 -13.13 -2.27
C LEU A 146 -3.27 -14.48 -1.97
N GLU A 147 -1.97 -14.62 -2.26
CA GLU A 147 -1.16 -15.81 -1.93
C GLU A 147 -1.16 -16.12 -0.43
N ASN A 148 -1.25 -15.08 0.41
CA ASN A 148 -1.27 -15.21 1.87
C ASN A 148 -2.69 -15.30 2.45
N GLY A 149 -3.72 -15.57 1.64
CA GLY A 149 -5.08 -15.86 2.11
C GLY A 149 -5.99 -14.65 2.29
N PHE A 150 -5.65 -13.50 1.70
CA PHE A 150 -6.49 -12.31 1.79
C PHE A 150 -7.86 -12.53 1.08
N SER A 151 -8.95 -12.38 1.83
CA SER A 151 -10.31 -12.59 1.31
C SER A 151 -10.88 -11.33 0.65
N LEU A 152 -11.11 -11.38 -0.66
CA LEU A 152 -11.75 -10.29 -1.42
C LEU A 152 -13.21 -10.05 -0.99
N LYS A 153 -13.92 -11.10 -0.58
CA LYS A 153 -15.31 -11.04 -0.07
C LYS A 153 -15.41 -10.23 1.21
N ASN A 154 -14.43 -10.31 2.09
CA ASN A 154 -14.40 -9.52 3.33
C ASN A 154 -13.84 -8.10 3.11
N PHE A 155 -13.14 -7.88 2.00
CA PHE A 155 -12.52 -6.60 1.68
C PHE A 155 -13.46 -5.64 0.97
N LEU A 156 -14.21 -6.09 -0.03
CA LEU A 156 -14.91 -5.18 -0.91
C LEU A 156 -16.35 -4.92 -0.43
N THR A 157 -16.54 -3.75 0.18
CA THR A 157 -17.86 -3.24 0.57
C THR A 157 -18.40 -2.26 -0.46
N TYR A 158 -19.71 -1.99 -0.42
CA TYR A 158 -20.36 -1.04 -1.34
C TYR A 158 -19.70 0.35 -1.28
N ASP A 159 -19.47 0.88 -0.08
CA ASP A 159 -18.79 2.16 0.11
C ASP A 159 -17.36 2.16 -0.45
N ARG A 160 -16.58 1.11 -0.16
CA ARG A 160 -15.20 1.00 -0.64
C ARG A 160 -15.14 0.92 -2.17
N PHE A 161 -16.09 0.22 -2.79
CA PHE A 161 -16.20 0.13 -4.24
C PHE A 161 -16.47 1.48 -4.90
N ILE A 162 -17.43 2.27 -4.40
CA ILE A 162 -17.66 3.63 -4.92
C ILE A 162 -16.40 4.48 -4.75
N LYS A 163 -15.79 4.46 -3.56
CA LYS A 163 -14.58 5.25 -3.27
C LYS A 163 -13.42 4.88 -4.19
N LEU A 164 -13.30 3.62 -4.62
CA LEU A 164 -12.31 3.19 -5.61
C LEU A 164 -12.54 3.86 -6.97
N TYR A 165 -13.77 3.81 -7.49
CA TYR A 165 -14.13 4.48 -8.74
C TYR A 165 -13.95 6.00 -8.64
N ALA A 166 -14.40 6.60 -7.54
CA ALA A 166 -14.30 8.04 -7.32
C ALA A 166 -12.85 8.54 -7.28
N ARG A 167 -11.95 7.81 -6.60
CA ARG A 167 -10.51 8.11 -6.59
C ARG A 167 -9.85 8.01 -7.95
N LYS A 168 -10.33 7.14 -8.85
CA LYS A 168 -9.76 7.01 -10.19
C LYS A 168 -10.36 7.98 -11.19
N LEU A 169 -11.65 8.26 -11.09
CA LEU A 169 -12.35 9.18 -11.97
C LEU A 169 -11.98 10.64 -11.66
N SER A 170 -11.63 10.98 -10.43
CA SER A 170 -11.13 12.32 -10.09
C SER A 170 -9.75 12.66 -10.66
N GLN A 171 -8.91 11.65 -10.91
CA GLN A 171 -7.66 11.82 -11.64
C GLN A 171 -8.05 12.02 -13.11
N ASP A 172 -7.67 13.15 -13.75
CA ASP A 172 -8.10 13.50 -15.12
C ASP A 172 -7.50 12.56 -16.19
N SER A 173 -8.02 11.34 -16.19
CA SER A 173 -7.55 10.19 -16.95
C SER A 173 -8.42 9.97 -18.18
N LEU A 174 -7.98 9.10 -19.09
CA LEU A 174 -8.76 8.73 -20.28
C LEU A 174 -10.15 8.19 -19.91
N ILE A 175 -10.25 7.47 -18.80
CA ILE A 175 -11.49 6.85 -18.34
C ILE A 175 -12.43 7.91 -17.80
N THR A 176 -11.92 8.91 -17.10
CA THR A 176 -12.73 10.05 -16.69
C THR A 176 -13.35 10.73 -17.90
N LYS A 177 -12.58 10.92 -18.97
CA LYS A 177 -13.09 11.47 -20.23
C LYS A 177 -14.15 10.55 -20.85
N LEU A 178 -13.94 9.23 -20.84
CA LEU A 178 -14.94 8.26 -21.32
C LEU A 178 -16.22 8.31 -20.49
N PHE A 179 -16.12 8.29 -19.15
CA PHE A 179 -17.26 8.38 -18.24
C PHE A 179 -18.03 9.69 -18.41
N ARG A 180 -17.35 10.84 -18.53
CA ARG A 180 -17.98 12.13 -18.84
C ARG A 180 -18.79 12.06 -20.13
N LYS A 181 -18.18 11.49 -21.18
CA LYS A 181 -18.80 11.36 -22.51
C LYS A 181 -19.98 10.40 -22.51
N LEU A 182 -19.89 9.28 -21.78
CA LEU A 182 -20.97 8.29 -21.68
C LEU A 182 -22.13 8.76 -20.80
N LEU A 183 -21.85 9.57 -19.77
CA LEU A 183 -22.88 10.11 -18.89
C LEU A 183 -23.47 11.45 -19.38
N ASN A 184 -23.00 11.98 -20.52
CA ASN A 184 -23.34 13.32 -21.02
C ASN A 184 -23.16 14.40 -19.93
N LYS A 185 -22.13 14.26 -19.09
CA LYS A 185 -21.79 15.24 -18.05
C LYS A 185 -20.71 16.18 -18.60
N ASP A 186 -21.10 17.42 -18.91
CA ASP A 186 -20.22 18.46 -19.46
C ASP A 186 -19.22 19.02 -18.45
N THR A 187 -19.42 18.76 -17.15
CA THR A 187 -18.58 19.29 -16.06
C THR A 187 -17.69 18.22 -15.43
N ASN A 188 -16.72 18.69 -14.65
CA ASN A 188 -15.80 17.83 -13.91
C ASN A 188 -16.59 16.90 -12.98
N ILE A 189 -16.43 15.58 -13.12
CA ILE A 189 -17.10 14.61 -12.24
C ILE A 189 -16.45 14.75 -10.86
N HIS A 190 -17.17 15.40 -9.94
CA HIS A 190 -16.74 15.49 -8.55
C HIS A 190 -16.88 14.13 -7.87
N PHE A 191 -16.02 13.87 -6.89
CA PHE A 191 -16.02 12.64 -6.09
C PHE A 191 -17.41 12.29 -5.55
N ASP A 192 -18.16 13.28 -5.10
CA ASP A 192 -19.48 13.12 -4.48
C ASP A 192 -20.61 12.89 -5.49
N SER A 193 -20.31 12.86 -6.80
CA SER A 193 -21.29 12.73 -7.88
C SER A 193 -21.29 11.36 -8.58
N ILE A 194 -20.51 10.42 -8.05
CA ILE A 194 -20.34 9.08 -8.63
C ILE A 194 -21.21 8.11 -7.84
N ASP A 195 -22.30 7.70 -8.47
CA ASP A 195 -23.24 6.73 -7.91
C ASP A 195 -23.14 5.39 -8.64
N PHE A 196 -23.59 4.32 -7.98
CA PHE A 196 -23.70 2.99 -8.58
C PHE A 196 -24.44 2.99 -9.92
N LYS A 197 -25.54 3.75 -10.01
CA LYS A 197 -26.34 3.90 -11.22
C LYS A 197 -25.52 4.47 -12.39
N SER A 198 -24.69 5.47 -12.11
CA SER A 198 -23.78 6.05 -13.11
C SER A 198 -22.74 5.03 -13.59
N ILE A 199 -22.16 4.26 -12.67
CA ILE A 199 -21.20 3.19 -13.00
C ILE A 199 -21.87 2.12 -13.87
N GLY A 200 -23.06 1.64 -13.47
CA GLY A 200 -23.82 0.64 -14.20
C GLY A 200 -24.20 1.10 -15.61
N GLN A 201 -24.70 2.33 -15.76
CA GLN A 201 -25.03 2.92 -17.07
C GLN A 201 -23.81 3.00 -17.99
N CYS A 202 -22.65 3.40 -17.48
CA CYS A 202 -21.41 3.41 -18.25
C CYS A 202 -21.05 2.02 -18.77
N ILE A 203 -21.12 0.99 -17.91
CA ILE A 203 -20.77 -0.38 -18.28
C ILE A 203 -21.76 -0.91 -19.35
N GLN A 204 -23.05 -0.63 -19.22
CA GLN A 204 -24.05 -1.04 -20.23
C GLN A 204 -23.78 -0.43 -21.59
N LYS A 205 -23.53 0.89 -21.64
CA LYS A 205 -23.21 1.57 -22.90
C LYS A 205 -21.92 1.06 -23.54
N LEU A 206 -20.97 0.53 -22.75
CA LEU A 206 -19.72 -0.03 -23.25
C LEU A 206 -19.87 -1.45 -23.80
N VAL A 207 -20.74 -2.26 -23.19
CA VAL A 207 -20.98 -3.65 -23.63
C VAL A 207 -21.97 -3.66 -24.79
N ASP A 208 -23.23 -3.31 -24.53
CA ASP A 208 -24.32 -3.07 -25.47
C ASP A 208 -25.58 -2.72 -24.66
N ASN A 209 -26.55 -2.02 -25.26
CA ASN A 209 -27.81 -1.65 -24.61
C ASN A 209 -28.70 -2.85 -24.22
N LEU A 210 -28.37 -4.05 -24.70
CA LEU A 210 -29.06 -5.30 -24.35
C LEU A 210 -28.61 -5.87 -22.99
N PHE A 211 -27.43 -5.46 -22.51
CA PHE A 211 -26.94 -5.88 -21.22
C PHE A 211 -27.55 -4.99 -20.12
N LYS A 212 -28.16 -5.61 -19.11
CA LYS A 212 -28.62 -4.92 -17.90
C LYS A 212 -27.69 -5.23 -16.74
N HIS A 213 -26.99 -4.20 -16.29
CA HIS A 213 -26.13 -4.24 -15.12
C HIS A 213 -26.95 -4.18 -13.82
N GLU A 214 -26.56 -4.96 -12.81
CA GLU A 214 -27.21 -5.05 -11.48
C GLU A 214 -27.47 -3.68 -10.86
N PHE A 215 -26.44 -2.82 -10.85
CA PHE A 215 -26.51 -1.44 -10.34
C PHE A 215 -27.53 -0.49 -11.00
N THR A 216 -28.18 -0.91 -12.09
CA THR A 216 -29.26 -0.12 -12.72
C THR A 216 -30.65 -0.73 -12.53
N SER A 217 -30.73 -1.88 -11.85
CA SER A 217 -32.00 -2.53 -11.56
C SER A 217 -32.79 -1.71 -10.54
N ASP A 218 -34.10 -1.61 -10.74
CA ASP A 218 -35.01 -0.97 -9.79
C ASP A 218 -34.97 -1.67 -8.42
N ASP A 219 -34.72 -2.98 -8.39
CA ASP A 219 -34.59 -3.75 -7.16
C ASP A 219 -33.34 -3.35 -6.38
N PHE A 220 -32.25 -3.07 -7.08
CA PHE A 220 -31.00 -2.60 -6.47
C PHE A 220 -31.13 -1.16 -5.96
N GLU A 221 -31.83 -0.30 -6.69
CA GLU A 221 -32.11 1.07 -6.23
C GLU A 221 -32.98 1.09 -4.96
N LYS A 222 -33.99 0.22 -4.89
CA LYS A 222 -34.80 0.02 -3.67
C LYS A 222 -33.94 -0.51 -2.51
N PHE A 223 -33.10 -1.51 -2.76
CA PHE A 223 -32.17 -2.05 -1.78
C PHE A 223 -31.25 -0.96 -1.22
N LEU A 224 -30.59 -0.18 -2.09
CA LEU A 224 -29.74 0.93 -1.66
C LEU A 224 -30.49 1.99 -0.86
N SER A 225 -31.74 2.30 -1.21
CA SER A 225 -32.54 3.30 -0.48
C SER A 225 -32.93 2.87 0.94
N GLN A 226 -32.88 1.57 1.23
CA GLN A 226 -33.17 1.01 2.55
C GLN A 226 -31.93 1.00 3.46
N LEU A 227 -30.74 1.15 2.90
CA LEU A 227 -29.47 1.13 3.62
C LEU A 227 -29.10 2.53 4.11
N SER A 228 -28.65 2.63 5.35
CA SER A 228 -28.01 3.86 5.84
C SER A 228 -26.57 3.97 5.33
N GLY A 229 -25.98 5.16 5.44
CA GLY A 229 -24.58 5.37 5.04
C GLY A 229 -23.58 4.51 5.82
N GLU A 230 -23.88 4.15 7.06
CA GLU A 230 -23.07 3.24 7.87
C GLU A 230 -23.20 1.79 7.38
N ASP A 231 -24.39 1.37 6.96
CA ASP A 231 -24.62 0.02 6.44
C ASP A 231 -23.82 -0.25 5.16
N LEU A 232 -23.67 0.75 4.28
CA LEU A 232 -22.85 0.65 3.07
C LEU A 232 -21.36 0.37 3.35
N THR A 233 -20.88 0.73 4.55
CA THR A 233 -19.50 0.45 4.96
C THR A 233 -19.32 -0.98 5.48
N ILE A 234 -20.40 -1.62 5.91
CA ILE A 234 -20.40 -2.96 6.50
C ILE A 234 -20.81 -4.01 5.45
N GLU A 235 -21.78 -3.67 4.60
CA GLU A 235 -22.31 -4.58 3.60
C GLU A 235 -21.29 -4.90 2.51
N LYS A 236 -21.12 -6.21 2.29
CA LYS A 236 -20.19 -6.78 1.33
C LYS A 236 -20.82 -6.80 -0.05
N LEU A 237 -20.02 -6.46 -1.05
CA LEU A 237 -20.45 -6.50 -2.44
C LEU A 237 -20.50 -7.96 -2.92
N ASN A 238 -21.56 -8.31 -3.65
CA ASN A 238 -21.67 -9.62 -4.30
C ASN A 238 -20.61 -9.73 -5.41
N ASN A 239 -19.97 -10.89 -5.56
CA ASN A 239 -18.98 -11.16 -6.60
C ASN A 239 -17.88 -10.07 -6.73
N PRO A 240 -17.11 -9.83 -5.67
CA PRO A 240 -16.10 -8.76 -5.66
C PRO A 240 -15.01 -8.94 -6.73
N GLU A 241 -14.69 -10.19 -7.08
CA GLU A 241 -13.73 -10.55 -8.12
C GLU A 241 -14.17 -10.02 -9.48
N TYR A 242 -15.45 -10.22 -9.83
CA TYR A 242 -16.05 -9.71 -11.06
C TYR A 242 -16.00 -8.18 -11.12
N HIS A 243 -16.37 -7.50 -10.05
CA HIS A 243 -16.35 -6.05 -9.99
C HIS A 243 -14.93 -5.47 -10.10
N LEU A 244 -13.95 -6.10 -9.45
CA LEU A 244 -12.54 -5.71 -9.56
C LEU A 244 -11.97 -6.03 -10.95
N PHE A 245 -12.39 -7.13 -11.57
CA PHE A 245 -12.04 -7.46 -12.96
C PHE A 245 -12.49 -6.37 -13.93
N ILE A 246 -13.78 -6.00 -13.91
CA ILE A 246 -14.35 -4.94 -14.76
C ILE A 246 -13.66 -3.61 -14.48
N PHE A 247 -13.46 -3.24 -13.22
CA PHE A 247 -12.75 -2.02 -12.85
C PHE A 247 -11.35 -1.95 -13.47
N ASN A 248 -10.58 -3.05 -13.43
CA ASN A 248 -9.24 -3.10 -14.00
C ASN A 248 -9.25 -3.14 -15.54
N ILE A 249 -10.26 -3.73 -16.18
CA ILE A 249 -10.43 -3.67 -17.64
C ILE A 249 -10.65 -2.23 -18.08
N LEU A 250 -11.58 -1.52 -17.43
CA LEU A 250 -11.84 -0.11 -17.71
C LEU A 250 -10.56 0.72 -17.55
N LEU A 251 -9.70 0.34 -16.60
CA LEU A 251 -8.40 0.96 -16.36
C LEU A 251 -7.29 0.55 -17.32
N GLY A 252 -7.53 -0.37 -18.25
CA GLY A 252 -6.50 -0.90 -19.15
C GLY A 252 -5.40 -1.68 -18.43
N ARG A 253 -5.68 -2.22 -17.24
CA ARG A 253 -4.71 -2.89 -16.36
C ARG A 253 -4.73 -4.40 -16.58
N GLN A 254 -4.19 -4.84 -17.71
CA GLN A 254 -4.23 -6.24 -18.15
C GLN A 254 -3.83 -7.25 -17.05
N ARG A 255 -2.68 -7.05 -16.40
CA ARG A 255 -2.16 -7.99 -15.39
C ARG A 255 -3.06 -8.12 -14.16
N LEU A 256 -3.66 -7.00 -13.70
CA LEU A 256 -4.62 -7.05 -12.59
C LEU A 256 -5.95 -7.68 -13.02
N SER A 257 -6.42 -7.38 -14.23
CA SER A 257 -7.62 -8.01 -14.78
C SER A 257 -7.46 -9.53 -14.84
N GLU A 258 -6.33 -10.03 -15.32
CA GLU A 258 -6.06 -11.47 -15.38
C GLU A 258 -6.11 -12.14 -14.00
N ILE A 259 -5.54 -11.51 -12.97
CA ILE A 259 -5.59 -12.02 -11.60
C ILE A 259 -7.04 -12.16 -11.12
N PHE A 260 -7.85 -11.10 -11.26
CA PHE A 260 -9.23 -11.12 -10.77
C PHE A 260 -10.15 -12.02 -11.61
N TRP A 261 -9.84 -12.22 -12.89
CA TRP A 261 -10.51 -13.21 -13.73
C TRP A 261 -10.29 -14.62 -13.16
N ILE A 262 -9.03 -14.99 -12.92
CA ILE A 262 -8.68 -16.31 -12.38
C ILE A 262 -9.30 -16.53 -10.99
N GLN A 263 -9.29 -15.51 -10.13
CA GLN A 263 -9.92 -15.60 -8.80
C GLN A 263 -11.44 -15.74 -8.86
N GLY A 264 -12.10 -15.23 -9.90
CA GLY A 264 -13.55 -15.36 -10.07
C GLY A 264 -14.00 -16.73 -10.62
N GLU A 265 -13.08 -17.49 -11.24
CA GLU A 265 -13.34 -18.86 -11.71
C GLU A 265 -13.09 -19.92 -10.63
N ALA A 266 -12.37 -19.58 -9.55
CA ALA A 266 -11.95 -20.47 -8.47
C ALA A 266 -13.02 -20.63 -7.36
#